data_AF-A0A9P6C629-F1
#
_entry.id   AF-A0A9P6C629-F1
#
_cell.length_a   1.000
_cell.length_b   1.000
_cell.length_c   1.000
_cell.angle_alpha   90.00
_cell.angle_beta   90.00
_cell.angle_gamma   90.00
#
_symmetry.space_group_name_H-M   'P 1'
#
loop_
_entity.id
_entity.type
_entity.pdbx_description
1 polymer ?
#
loop_
_entity_poly.entity_id
_entity_poly.type
_entity_poly.pdbx_seq_one_letter_code
_entity_poly.pdbx_strand_id
1 'polypeptide(L)'
;MASGTPQPTVERADFDGVLIAVLSYGALLMLYIQLLRVLLTRPKRGKVFWGITIYSGILFTLASIAAGGKIKFAEYVYVGSRLDGSTDLPSKISGDHASMTINVMSRICTTMSPWFSDMFMIYRVMVIWGYKWWLLMIPVPIYFAHISMSIPFLIADTRPNNTSWASKSELYGIVFHTLCVSLNISFSVLITVKLLTMRKKLEIALGRLHASFYTSKFTILVESGAFATLWGIVYLATAAQKHWTQNVFLQPYYYVIAITRMLIVLRMAQNRAWCKDTVTAVNAGVMDWEVSSAHSIPLSIAPPQDENSLKQIMSPDSSTTSAHTLN
;
A
#
# COMPACT_ATOMS: atom_id res chain seq x y z
N MET A 1 -37.43 19.36 12.75
CA MET A 1 -37.01 20.77 12.63
C MET A 1 -35.91 21.02 13.63
N ALA A 2 -34.65 21.00 13.20
CA ALA A 2 -33.50 21.42 14.01
C ALA A 2 -32.85 22.57 13.25
N SER A 3 -32.97 23.78 13.80
CA SER A 3 -32.23 24.99 13.41
C SER A 3 -30.74 24.64 13.26
N GLY A 4 -30.07 24.86 12.14
CA GLY A 4 -30.09 26.08 11.34
C GLY A 4 -28.84 26.95 11.55
N THR A 5 -27.87 26.52 12.36
CA THR A 5 -26.53 27.11 12.42
C THR A 5 -25.55 26.28 11.59
N PRO A 6 -24.82 26.87 10.62
CA PRO A 6 -23.71 26.18 9.96
C PRO A 6 -22.68 25.79 11.02
N GLN A 7 -22.35 24.50 11.14
CA GLN A 7 -21.43 24.05 12.18
C GLN A 7 -19.98 24.27 11.72
N PRO A 8 -19.21 25.18 12.34
CA PRO A 8 -17.79 25.38 12.01
C PRO A 8 -16.95 24.11 12.18
N THR A 9 -17.48 23.07 12.84
CA THR A 9 -16.87 21.75 12.99
C THR A 9 -16.79 20.97 11.68
N VAL A 10 -17.76 21.09 10.78
CA VAL A 10 -17.78 20.35 9.50
C VAL A 10 -16.74 20.91 8.53
N GLU A 11 -16.62 22.24 8.46
CA GLU A 11 -15.60 22.91 7.63
C GLU A 11 -14.19 22.60 8.12
N ARG A 12 -13.97 22.64 9.43
CA ARG A 12 -12.68 22.24 10.03
C ARG A 12 -12.35 20.79 9.70
N ALA A 13 -13.33 19.89 9.80
CA ALA A 13 -13.15 18.49 9.47
C ALA A 13 -12.80 18.24 8.00
N ASP A 14 -13.41 18.98 7.07
CA ASP A 14 -13.10 18.87 5.65
C ASP A 14 -11.69 19.39 5.35
N PHE A 15 -11.32 20.54 5.93
CA PHE A 15 -9.97 21.10 5.82
C PHE A 15 -8.90 20.16 6.41
N ASP A 16 -9.11 19.66 7.62
CA ASP A 16 -8.22 18.70 8.28
C ASP A 16 -8.09 17.41 7.45
N GLY A 17 -9.19 16.94 6.85
CA GLY A 17 -9.19 15.81 5.92
C GLY A 17 -8.30 16.07 4.70
N VAL A 18 -8.36 17.27 4.10
CA VAL A 18 -7.50 17.65 2.97
C VAL A 18 -6.02 17.65 3.39
N LEU A 19 -5.69 18.18 4.58
CA LEU A 19 -4.32 18.16 5.09
C LEU A 19 -3.79 16.73 5.25
N ILE A 20 -4.58 15.83 5.86
CA ILE A 20 -4.19 14.42 6.02
C ILE A 20 -4.05 13.75 4.65
N ALA A 21 -4.90 14.08 3.68
CA ALA A 21 -4.79 13.56 2.32
C ALA A 21 -3.49 13.99 1.62
N VAL A 22 -3.07 15.25 1.78
CA VAL A 22 -1.80 15.76 1.24
C VAL A 22 -0.60 15.07 1.92
N LEU A 23 -0.64 14.88 3.24
CA LEU A 23 0.38 14.13 3.96
C LEU A 23 0.46 12.67 3.50
N SER A 24 -0.69 12.04 3.28
CA SER A 24 -0.79 10.68 2.76
C SER A 24 -0.22 10.58 1.33
N TYR A 25 -0.49 11.57 0.48
CA TYR A 25 0.13 11.66 -0.83
C TYR A 25 1.66 11.80 -0.74
N GLY A 26 2.17 12.60 0.19
CA GLY A 26 3.61 12.69 0.46
C GLY A 26 4.24 11.34 0.84
N ALA A 27 3.58 10.56 1.70
CA ALA A 27 4.02 9.20 2.02
C ALA A 27 3.99 8.27 0.81
N LEU A 28 2.96 8.38 -0.05
CA LEU A 28 2.86 7.61 -1.30
C LEU A 28 4.01 7.94 -2.25
N LEU A 29 4.37 9.23 -2.39
CA LEU A 29 5.52 9.68 -3.18
C LEU A 29 6.83 9.07 -2.66
N MET A 30 7.06 9.07 -1.35
CA MET A 30 8.24 8.45 -0.75
C MET A 30 8.31 6.94 -1.07
N LEU A 31 7.19 6.23 -0.96
CA LEU A 31 7.13 4.80 -1.29
C LEU A 31 7.39 4.54 -2.77
N TYR A 32 6.86 5.38 -3.66
CA TYR A 32 7.11 5.28 -5.09
C TYR A 32 8.59 5.47 -5.42
N ILE A 33 9.25 6.48 -4.81
CA ILE A 33 10.69 6.70 -4.97
C ILE A 33 11.50 5.50 -4.45
N GLN A 34 11.14 4.95 -3.29
CA GLN A 34 11.80 3.75 -2.75
C GLN A 34 11.65 2.55 -3.69
N LEU A 35 10.44 2.36 -4.24
CA LEU A 35 10.17 1.30 -5.20
C LEU A 35 11.00 1.48 -6.47
N LEU A 36 11.06 2.69 -7.03
CA LEU A 36 11.89 3.01 -8.18
C LEU A 36 13.38 2.76 -7.91
N ARG A 37 13.90 3.12 -6.73
CA ARG A 37 15.29 2.80 -6.37
C ARG A 37 15.56 1.30 -6.36
N VAL A 38 14.70 0.52 -5.70
CA VAL A 38 14.82 -0.95 -5.68
C VAL A 38 14.76 -1.53 -7.09
N LEU A 39 13.92 -0.95 -7.94
CA LEU A 39 13.76 -1.34 -9.33
C LEU A 39 15.03 -1.06 -10.15
N LEU A 40 15.59 0.14 -10.04
CA LEU A 40 16.77 0.55 -10.79
C LEU A 40 18.03 -0.21 -10.35
N THR A 41 18.15 -0.56 -9.07
CA THR A 41 19.30 -1.34 -8.58
C THR A 41 19.26 -2.81 -9.00
N ARG A 42 18.10 -3.38 -9.35
CA ARG A 42 17.95 -4.81 -9.68
C ARG A 42 17.14 -5.06 -10.97
N PRO A 43 17.62 -4.62 -12.15
CA PRO A 43 16.83 -4.63 -13.39
C PRO A 43 16.57 -6.02 -14.01
N LYS A 44 17.29 -7.09 -13.60
CA LYS A 44 17.27 -8.41 -14.27
C LYS A 44 16.16 -9.37 -13.81
N ARG A 45 14.95 -8.90 -13.46
CA ARG A 45 13.90 -9.73 -12.80
C ARG A 45 12.69 -10.17 -13.66
N GLY A 46 12.84 -10.24 -14.98
CA GLY A 46 11.84 -10.87 -15.86
C GLY A 46 10.51 -10.12 -16.01
N LYS A 47 9.48 -10.78 -16.58
CA LYS A 47 8.21 -10.15 -17.00
C LYS A 47 7.34 -9.63 -15.84
N VAL A 48 7.37 -10.28 -14.67
CA VAL A 48 6.59 -9.89 -13.48
C VAL A 48 7.04 -8.52 -12.96
N PHE A 49 8.33 -8.23 -13.05
CA PHE A 49 8.94 -6.99 -12.61
C PHE A 49 8.47 -5.77 -13.41
N TRP A 50 8.34 -5.91 -14.73
CA TRP A 50 7.75 -4.90 -15.60
C TRP A 50 6.28 -4.64 -15.27
N GLY A 51 5.51 -5.70 -14.99
CA GLY A 51 4.12 -5.58 -14.56
C GLY A 51 3.96 -4.76 -13.26
N ILE A 52 4.81 -5.03 -12.26
CA ILE A 52 4.86 -4.28 -10.99
C ILE A 52 5.17 -2.80 -11.23
N THR A 53 6.13 -2.51 -12.11
CA THR A 53 6.54 -1.14 -12.44
C THR A 53 5.40 -0.36 -13.07
N ILE A 54 4.80 -0.92 -14.13
CA ILE A 54 3.67 -0.31 -14.83
C ILE A 54 2.50 -0.06 -13.87
N TYR A 55 2.15 -1.05 -13.06
CA TYR A 55 1.11 -0.92 -12.05
C TYR A 55 1.39 0.23 -11.06
N SER A 56 2.60 0.30 -10.52
CA SER A 56 2.98 1.35 -9.57
C SER A 56 2.99 2.74 -10.19
N GLY A 57 3.41 2.86 -11.46
CA GLY A 57 3.38 4.12 -12.21
C GLY A 57 1.96 4.59 -12.51
N ILE A 58 1.04 3.68 -12.86
CA ILE A 58 -0.38 3.99 -13.05
C ILE A 58 -0.98 4.51 -11.73
N LEU A 59 -0.82 3.78 -10.62
CA LEU A 59 -1.34 4.22 -9.32
C LEU A 59 -0.77 5.57 -8.88
N PHE A 60 0.54 5.77 -9.05
CA PHE A 60 1.18 7.02 -8.67
C PHE A 60 0.68 8.21 -9.51
N THR A 61 0.51 8.01 -10.82
CA THR A 61 -0.04 9.03 -11.72
C THR A 61 -1.48 9.41 -11.34
N LEU A 62 -2.34 8.42 -11.11
CA LEU A 62 -3.72 8.66 -10.67
C LEU A 62 -3.77 9.43 -9.34
N ALA A 63 -2.96 9.02 -8.35
CA ALA A 63 -2.89 9.68 -7.06
C ALA A 63 -2.36 11.13 -7.17
N SER A 64 -1.41 11.39 -8.08
CA SER A 64 -0.83 12.71 -8.30
C SER A 64 -1.84 13.68 -8.91
N ILE A 65 -2.59 13.24 -9.92
CA ILE A 65 -3.66 14.05 -10.53
C ILE A 65 -4.77 14.31 -9.50
N ALA A 66 -5.17 13.28 -8.74
CA ALA A 66 -6.15 13.42 -7.67
C ALA A 66 -5.72 14.44 -6.60
N ALA A 67 -4.48 14.35 -6.12
CA ALA A 67 -3.94 15.25 -5.11
C ALA A 67 -3.83 16.69 -5.63
N GLY A 68 -3.27 16.88 -6.82
CA GLY A 68 -3.15 18.20 -7.45
C GLY A 68 -4.51 18.88 -7.63
N GLY A 69 -5.51 18.15 -8.11
CA GLY A 69 -6.85 18.69 -8.27
C GLY A 69 -7.56 18.98 -6.94
N LYS A 70 -7.36 18.15 -5.90
CA LYS A 70 -7.88 18.42 -4.55
C LYS A 70 -7.26 19.69 -3.94
N ILE A 71 -5.94 19.86 -4.06
CA ILE A 71 -5.24 21.04 -3.56
C ILE A 71 -5.73 22.30 -4.27
N LYS A 72 -5.80 22.27 -5.61
CA LYS A 72 -6.28 23.41 -6.40
C LYS A 72 -7.74 23.75 -6.12
N PHE A 73 -8.58 22.74 -5.93
CA PHE A 73 -9.97 22.97 -5.56
C PHE A 73 -10.09 23.53 -4.14
N ALA A 74 -9.31 23.04 -3.18
CA ALA A 74 -9.27 23.60 -1.84
C ALA A 74 -8.79 25.05 -1.83
N GLU A 75 -7.77 25.39 -2.62
CA GLU A 75 -7.30 26.77 -2.79
C GLU A 75 -8.43 27.68 -3.30
N TYR A 76 -9.20 27.22 -4.29
CA TYR A 76 -10.36 27.96 -4.79
C TYR A 76 -11.44 28.13 -3.70
N VAL A 77 -11.81 27.05 -3.00
CA VAL A 77 -12.88 27.06 -2.00
C VAL A 77 -12.54 27.95 -0.80
N TYR A 78 -11.30 27.94 -0.30
CA TYR A 78 -10.92 28.64 0.92
C TYR A 78 -10.35 30.05 0.68
N VAL A 79 -9.70 30.28 -0.46
CA VAL A 79 -9.03 31.55 -0.79
C VAL A 79 -9.72 32.24 -1.97
N GLY A 80 -9.85 31.55 -3.10
CA GLY A 80 -10.38 32.14 -4.34
C GLY A 80 -11.79 32.70 -4.19
N SER A 81 -12.67 31.94 -3.57
CA SER A 81 -14.06 32.32 -3.30
C SER A 81 -14.20 33.61 -2.48
N ARG A 82 -13.26 33.87 -1.56
CA ARG A 82 -13.22 35.09 -0.74
C ARG A 82 -12.79 36.30 -1.56
N LEU A 83 -11.87 36.11 -2.51
CA LEU A 83 -11.43 37.16 -3.43
C LEU A 83 -12.53 37.55 -4.41
N ASP A 84 -13.37 36.59 -4.81
CA ASP A 84 -14.54 36.81 -5.66
C ASP A 84 -15.72 37.47 -4.91
N GLY A 85 -15.56 37.79 -3.62
CA GLY A 85 -16.55 38.48 -2.79
C GLY A 85 -17.68 37.58 -2.25
N SER A 86 -17.57 36.26 -2.41
CA SER A 86 -18.55 35.34 -1.82
C SER A 86 -18.45 35.34 -0.29
N THR A 87 -19.61 35.44 0.37
CA THR A 87 -19.75 35.29 1.83
C THR A 87 -20.34 33.94 2.22
N ASP A 88 -20.50 33.06 1.23
CA ASP A 88 -21.02 31.72 1.41
C ASP A 88 -20.03 30.82 2.15
N LEU A 89 -20.59 29.77 2.75
CA LEU A 89 -19.84 28.79 3.50
C LEU A 89 -18.98 27.93 2.56
N PRO A 90 -17.73 27.56 2.92
CA PRO A 90 -16.87 26.72 2.10
C PRO A 90 -17.53 25.41 1.62
N SER A 91 -18.39 24.81 2.44
CA SER A 91 -19.13 23.60 2.08
C SER A 91 -20.18 23.83 0.99
N LYS A 92 -20.81 25.01 0.97
CA LYS A 92 -21.78 25.39 -0.09
C LYS A 92 -21.05 25.71 -1.38
N ILE A 93 -19.98 26.51 -1.30
CA ILE A 93 -19.10 26.83 -2.44
C ILE A 93 -18.55 25.55 -3.07
N SER A 94 -18.13 24.58 -2.25
CA SER A 94 -17.66 23.28 -2.72
C SER A 94 -18.74 22.50 -3.48
N GLY A 95 -20.00 22.60 -3.06
CA GLY A 95 -21.14 22.00 -3.75
C GLY A 95 -21.44 22.70 -5.08
N ASP A 96 -21.55 24.02 -5.06
CA ASP A 96 -21.92 24.82 -6.24
C ASP A 96 -20.86 24.73 -7.35
N HIS A 97 -19.59 24.64 -6.96
CA HIS A 97 -18.45 24.49 -7.87
C HIS A 97 -17.97 23.05 -8.02
N ALA A 98 -18.74 22.05 -7.57
CA ALA A 98 -18.34 20.63 -7.69
C ALA A 98 -18.11 20.21 -9.15
N SER A 99 -18.81 20.85 -10.11
CA SER A 99 -18.67 20.60 -11.54
C SER A 99 -17.44 21.25 -12.19
N MET A 100 -16.62 21.98 -11.43
CA MET A 100 -15.37 22.55 -11.93
C MET A 100 -14.47 21.44 -12.49
N THR A 101 -13.95 21.62 -13.70
CA THR A 101 -13.17 20.61 -14.43
C THR A 101 -12.02 20.02 -13.60
N ILE A 102 -11.35 20.86 -12.79
CA ILE A 102 -10.25 20.44 -11.92
C ILE A 102 -10.73 19.48 -10.83
N ASN A 103 -11.86 19.78 -10.18
CA ASN A 103 -12.46 18.91 -9.18
C ASN A 103 -12.96 17.62 -9.83
N VAL A 104 -13.69 17.71 -10.95
CA VAL A 104 -14.20 16.54 -11.69
C VAL A 104 -13.08 15.59 -12.08
N MET A 105 -11.97 16.10 -12.63
CA MET A 105 -10.81 15.28 -12.98
C MET A 105 -10.20 14.60 -11.75
N SER A 106 -10.10 15.32 -10.62
CA SER A 106 -9.65 14.75 -9.36
C SER A 106 -10.59 13.65 -8.85
N ARG A 107 -11.91 13.85 -8.90
CA ARG A 107 -12.92 12.88 -8.49
C ARG A 107 -12.87 11.61 -9.34
N ILE A 108 -12.69 11.75 -10.65
CA ILE A 108 -12.48 10.62 -11.57
C ILE A 108 -11.24 9.82 -11.17
N CYS A 109 -10.09 10.49 -11.02
CA CYS A 109 -8.83 9.82 -10.68
C CYS A 109 -8.89 9.13 -9.30
N THR A 110 -9.55 9.79 -8.34
CA THR A 110 -9.77 9.24 -6.98
C THR A 110 -10.63 7.99 -7.05
N THR A 111 -11.70 8.00 -7.84
CA THR A 111 -12.65 6.87 -8.01
C THR A 111 -12.03 5.69 -8.76
N MET A 112 -11.15 5.96 -9.73
CA MET A 112 -10.44 4.92 -10.48
C MET A 112 -9.31 4.26 -9.69
N SER A 113 -8.73 4.93 -8.69
CA SER A 113 -7.59 4.42 -7.92
C SER A 113 -7.90 3.09 -7.20
N PRO A 114 -9.07 2.93 -6.53
CA PRO A 114 -9.52 1.64 -6.01
C PRO A 114 -9.62 0.54 -7.06
N TRP A 115 -10.05 0.83 -8.29
CA TRP A 115 -10.21 -0.20 -9.32
C TRP A 115 -8.90 -0.94 -9.59
N PHE A 116 -7.83 -0.18 -9.82
CA PHE A 116 -6.49 -0.76 -10.01
C PHE A 116 -5.99 -1.44 -8.74
N SER A 117 -6.22 -0.82 -7.57
CA SER A 117 -5.82 -1.36 -6.27
C SER A 117 -6.46 -2.71 -5.97
N ASP A 118 -7.73 -2.88 -6.34
CA ASP A 118 -8.52 -4.08 -6.11
C ASP A 118 -8.17 -5.16 -7.14
N MET A 119 -7.97 -4.79 -8.41
CA MET A 119 -7.48 -5.69 -9.45
C MET A 119 -6.14 -6.34 -9.05
N PHE A 120 -5.22 -5.56 -8.47
CA PHE A 120 -3.96 -6.08 -7.96
C PHE A 120 -4.13 -7.04 -6.78
N MET A 121 -5.07 -6.78 -5.87
CA MET A 121 -5.38 -7.71 -4.78
C MET A 121 -6.00 -9.02 -5.28
N ILE A 122 -6.88 -8.97 -6.29
CA ILE A 122 -7.42 -10.19 -6.92
C ILE A 122 -6.29 -11.04 -7.48
N TYR A 123 -5.38 -10.43 -8.27
CA TYR A 123 -4.19 -11.11 -8.79
C TYR A 123 -3.37 -11.74 -7.66
N ARG A 124 -3.16 -11.00 -6.57
CA ARG A 124 -2.38 -11.47 -5.43
C ARG A 124 -3.03 -12.64 -4.70
N VAL A 125 -4.34 -12.61 -4.50
CA VAL A 125 -5.09 -13.73 -3.92
C VAL A 125 -4.95 -14.98 -4.80
N MET A 126 -5.07 -14.83 -6.13
CA MET A 126 -4.86 -15.94 -7.06
C MET A 126 -3.46 -16.55 -6.92
N VAL A 127 -2.42 -15.72 -6.90
CA VAL A 127 -1.02 -16.17 -6.78
C VAL A 127 -0.78 -16.89 -5.46
N ILE A 128 -1.25 -16.31 -4.35
CA ILE A 128 -1.07 -16.86 -3.00
C ILE A 128 -1.80 -18.20 -2.81
N TRP A 129 -2.95 -18.37 -3.44
CA TRP A 129 -3.75 -19.59 -3.35
C TRP A 129 -3.45 -20.63 -4.43
N GLY A 130 -2.53 -20.34 -5.37
CA GLY A 130 -2.17 -21.25 -6.45
C GLY A 130 -3.27 -21.41 -7.51
N TYR A 131 -3.91 -20.31 -7.91
CA TYR A 131 -4.95 -20.25 -8.96
C TYR A 131 -6.20 -21.08 -8.68
N LYS A 132 -6.59 -21.23 -7.40
CA LYS A 132 -7.85 -21.86 -7.01
C LYS A 132 -9.03 -20.91 -7.24
N TRP A 133 -9.66 -21.01 -8.41
CA TRP A 133 -10.75 -20.13 -8.85
C TRP A 133 -11.99 -20.10 -7.93
N TRP A 134 -12.29 -21.18 -7.22
CA TRP A 134 -13.45 -21.22 -6.31
C TRP A 134 -13.43 -20.12 -5.24
N LEU A 135 -12.25 -19.72 -4.76
CA LEU A 135 -12.11 -18.66 -3.74
C LEU A 135 -12.46 -17.26 -4.29
N LEU A 136 -12.50 -17.11 -5.61
CA LEU A 136 -12.82 -15.84 -6.27
C LEU A 136 -14.33 -15.65 -6.49
N MET A 137 -15.15 -16.67 -6.24
CA MET A 137 -16.60 -16.61 -6.38
C MET A 137 -17.25 -15.49 -5.55
N ILE A 138 -16.64 -15.12 -4.41
CA ILE A 138 -17.13 -14.04 -3.54
C ILE A 138 -16.58 -12.68 -3.95
N PRO A 139 -15.25 -12.45 -4.04
CA PRO A 139 -14.71 -11.12 -4.29
C PRO A 139 -14.94 -10.62 -5.72
N VAL A 140 -15.03 -11.49 -6.73
CA VAL A 140 -15.17 -11.05 -8.13
C VAL A 140 -16.53 -10.39 -8.40
N PRO A 141 -17.68 -10.96 -7.98
CA PRO A 141 -18.97 -10.27 -8.12
C PRO A 141 -19.01 -8.93 -7.36
N ILE A 142 -18.44 -8.87 -6.15
CA ILE A 142 -18.36 -7.63 -5.36
C ILE A 142 -17.52 -6.59 -6.09
N TYR A 143 -16.42 -7.00 -6.74
CA TYR A 143 -15.58 -6.11 -7.55
C TYR A 143 -16.34 -5.51 -8.74
N PHE A 144 -17.09 -6.33 -9.48
CA PHE A 144 -17.92 -5.82 -10.57
C PHE A 144 -19.02 -4.90 -10.05
N ALA A 145 -19.69 -5.24 -8.95
CA ALA A 145 -20.67 -4.37 -8.32
C ALA A 145 -20.06 -3.03 -7.90
N HIS A 146 -18.84 -3.03 -7.37
CA HIS A 146 -18.10 -1.83 -6.98
C HIS A 146 -17.79 -0.92 -8.18
N ILE A 147 -17.33 -1.50 -9.30
CA ILE A 147 -17.11 -0.76 -10.56
C ILE A 147 -18.42 -0.19 -11.09
N SER A 148 -19.47 -1.01 -11.18
CA SER A 148 -20.78 -0.59 -11.68
C SER A 148 -21.35 0.55 -10.84
N MET A 149 -21.16 0.50 -9.51
CA MET A 149 -21.67 1.53 -8.60
C MET A 149 -20.85 2.82 -8.61
N SER A 150 -19.61 2.79 -9.08
CA SER A 150 -18.79 3.99 -9.14
C SER A 150 -19.29 5.00 -10.18
N ILE A 151 -19.95 4.54 -11.25
CA ILE A 151 -20.50 5.39 -12.32
C ILE A 151 -21.64 6.29 -11.78
N PRO A 152 -22.74 5.74 -11.20
CA PRO A 152 -23.81 6.58 -10.65
C PRO A 152 -23.32 7.45 -9.49
N PHE A 153 -22.39 6.95 -8.68
CA PHE A 153 -21.75 7.75 -7.62
C PHE A 153 -21.03 8.98 -8.19
N LEU A 154 -20.17 8.78 -9.19
CA LEU A 154 -19.41 9.88 -9.81
C LEU A 154 -20.32 10.91 -10.50
N ILE A 155 -21.39 10.45 -11.17
CA ILE A 155 -22.37 11.35 -11.80
C ILE A 155 -23.08 12.20 -10.74
N ALA A 156 -23.49 11.57 -9.62
CA ALA A 156 -24.17 12.28 -8.54
C ALA A 156 -23.24 13.24 -7.78
N ASP A 157 -21.96 12.89 -7.60
CA ASP A 157 -20.96 13.72 -6.91
C ASP A 157 -20.52 14.93 -7.76
N THR A 158 -20.46 14.79 -9.08
CA THR A 158 -19.98 15.86 -9.99
C THR A 158 -21.08 16.78 -10.52
N ARG A 159 -22.36 16.41 -10.37
CA ARG A 159 -23.51 17.18 -10.86
C ARG A 159 -24.56 17.43 -9.77
N PRO A 160 -24.22 18.19 -8.70
CA PRO A 160 -25.15 18.44 -7.60
C PRO A 160 -26.38 19.27 -8.01
N ASN A 161 -26.31 20.03 -9.11
CA ASN A 161 -27.43 20.85 -9.60
C ASN A 161 -28.55 20.02 -10.26
N ASN A 162 -28.34 18.73 -10.53
CA ASN A 162 -29.38 17.86 -11.05
C ASN A 162 -30.12 17.15 -9.91
N THR A 163 -31.31 17.65 -9.57
CA THR A 163 -32.12 17.22 -8.42
C THR A 163 -32.41 15.71 -8.36
N SER A 164 -32.50 15.06 -9.53
CA SER A 164 -32.74 13.61 -9.63
C SER A 164 -31.57 12.76 -9.10
N TRP A 165 -30.34 13.22 -9.33
CA TRP A 165 -29.12 12.52 -8.90
C TRP A 165 -28.64 13.00 -7.53
N ALA A 166 -28.76 14.30 -7.25
CA ALA A 166 -28.32 14.91 -6.01
C ALA A 166 -28.99 14.29 -4.77
N SER A 167 -30.30 14.03 -4.85
CA SER A 167 -31.06 13.40 -3.75
C SER A 167 -30.60 11.98 -3.40
N LYS A 168 -29.91 11.30 -4.33
CA LYS A 168 -29.41 9.93 -4.15
C LYS A 168 -27.90 9.84 -3.95
N SER A 169 -27.19 10.98 -3.99
CA SER A 169 -25.73 11.03 -3.93
C SER A 169 -25.17 10.42 -2.64
N GLU A 170 -25.77 10.74 -1.48
CA GLU A 170 -25.37 10.18 -0.18
C GLU A 170 -25.50 8.65 -0.15
N LEU A 171 -26.63 8.12 -0.64
CA LEU A 171 -26.88 6.68 -0.68
C LEU A 171 -25.90 5.98 -1.62
N TYR A 172 -25.66 6.53 -2.81
CA TYR A 172 -24.70 5.97 -3.76
C TYR A 172 -23.27 5.96 -3.19
N GLY A 173 -22.88 7.03 -2.49
CA GLY A 173 -21.60 7.12 -1.79
C GLY A 173 -21.46 6.04 -0.72
N ILE A 174 -22.46 5.86 0.14
CA ILE A 174 -22.42 4.83 1.21
C ILE A 174 -22.31 3.43 0.61
N VAL A 175 -23.12 3.11 -0.42
CA VAL A 175 -23.08 1.79 -1.07
C VAL A 175 -21.72 1.55 -1.73
N PHE A 176 -21.20 2.54 -2.48
CA PHE A 176 -19.89 2.45 -3.12
C PHE A 176 -18.77 2.15 -2.12
N HIS A 177 -18.70 2.90 -1.01
CA HIS A 177 -17.67 2.68 0.00
C HIS A 177 -17.87 1.37 0.76
N THR A 178 -19.12 0.97 1.03
CA THR A 178 -19.41 -0.31 1.70
C THR A 178 -18.95 -1.50 0.86
N LEU A 179 -19.18 -1.46 -0.46
CA LEU A 179 -18.68 -2.49 -1.39
C LEU A 179 -17.14 -2.52 -1.39
N CYS A 180 -16.50 -1.35 -1.43
CA CYS A 180 -15.04 -1.25 -1.35
C CYS A 180 -14.48 -1.85 -0.05
N VAL A 181 -15.08 -1.53 1.10
CA VAL A 181 -14.66 -2.05 2.42
C VAL A 181 -14.92 -3.55 2.52
N SER A 182 -16.07 -4.04 2.08
CA SER A 182 -16.42 -5.46 2.07
C SER A 182 -15.43 -6.30 1.22
N LEU A 183 -15.08 -5.78 0.04
CA LEU A 183 -14.07 -6.40 -0.82
C LEU A 183 -12.70 -6.47 -0.14
N ASN A 184 -12.30 -5.36 0.48
CA ASN A 184 -11.05 -5.25 1.24
C ASN A 184 -10.99 -6.25 2.41
N ILE A 185 -12.08 -6.37 3.19
CA ILE A 185 -12.20 -7.36 4.27
C ILE A 185 -12.07 -8.78 3.71
N SER A 186 -12.77 -9.07 2.61
CA SER A 186 -12.72 -10.39 1.95
C SER A 186 -11.28 -10.75 1.56
N PHE A 187 -10.54 -9.82 0.94
CA PHE A 187 -9.13 -10.04 0.62
C PHE A 187 -8.27 -10.23 1.87
N SER A 188 -8.42 -9.38 2.88
CA SER A 188 -7.64 -9.49 4.11
C SER A 188 -7.86 -10.83 4.81
N VAL A 189 -9.09 -11.33 4.87
CA VAL A 189 -9.41 -12.64 5.45
C VAL A 189 -8.76 -13.76 4.63
N LEU A 190 -8.94 -13.79 3.31
CA LEU A 190 -8.38 -14.81 2.42
C LEU A 190 -6.85 -14.84 2.48
N ILE A 191 -6.21 -13.68 2.53
CA ILE A 191 -4.75 -13.55 2.61
C ILE A 191 -4.27 -13.99 3.99
N THR A 192 -4.88 -13.50 5.07
CA THR A 192 -4.49 -13.82 6.45
C THR A 192 -4.60 -15.32 6.74
N VAL A 193 -5.72 -15.96 6.37
CA VAL A 193 -5.92 -17.40 6.56
C VAL A 193 -4.82 -18.21 5.88
N LYS A 194 -4.46 -17.85 4.64
CA LYS A 194 -3.42 -18.56 3.89
C LYS A 194 -2.04 -18.34 4.49
N LEU A 195 -1.68 -17.10 4.86
CA LEU A 195 -0.41 -16.80 5.51
C LEU A 195 -0.27 -17.55 6.84
N LEU A 196 -1.33 -17.61 7.66
CA LEU A 196 -1.31 -18.36 8.92
C LEU A 196 -1.15 -19.87 8.69
N THR A 197 -1.81 -20.41 7.67
CA THR A 197 -1.67 -21.83 7.32
C THR A 197 -0.26 -22.15 6.83
N MET A 198 0.31 -21.30 5.97
CA MET A 198 1.67 -21.46 5.47
C MET A 198 2.72 -21.28 6.56
N ARG A 199 2.50 -20.34 7.47
CA ARG A 199 3.35 -20.16 8.65
C ARG A 199 3.43 -21.43 9.49
N LYS A 200 2.29 -22.07 9.78
CA LYS A 200 2.27 -23.33 10.54
C LYS A 200 3.10 -24.42 9.85
N LYS A 201 2.98 -24.55 8.52
CA LYS A 201 3.78 -25.50 7.74
C LYS A 201 5.27 -25.16 7.77
N LEU A 202 5.61 -23.88 7.68
CA LEU A 202 6.99 -23.40 7.70
C LEU A 202 7.66 -23.57 9.07
N GLU A 203 6.92 -23.32 10.16
CA GLU A 203 7.40 -23.53 11.52
C GLU A 203 7.69 -25.02 11.80
N ILE A 204 6.91 -25.93 11.20
CA ILE A 204 7.14 -27.38 11.28
C ILE A 204 8.39 -27.78 10.46
N ALA A 205 8.62 -27.19 9.29
CA ALA A 205 9.70 -27.58 8.38
C ALA A 205 11.07 -26.96 8.71
N LEU A 206 11.12 -25.67 9.09
CA LEU A 206 12.37 -24.88 9.23
C LEU A 206 12.71 -24.49 10.67
N GLY A 207 11.83 -24.79 11.63
CA GLY A 207 11.97 -24.34 13.00
C GLY A 207 11.60 -22.85 13.21
N ARG A 208 11.31 -22.49 14.47
CA ARG A 208 10.67 -21.22 14.85
C ARG A 208 11.49 -19.96 14.57
N LEU A 209 12.83 -20.08 14.53
CA LEU A 209 13.75 -18.94 14.44
C LEU A 209 13.84 -18.36 13.00
N HIS A 210 13.99 -19.21 11.99
CA HIS A 210 14.07 -18.78 10.58
C HIS A 210 12.70 -18.40 10.01
N ALA A 211 11.62 -19.05 10.47
CA ALA A 211 10.25 -18.69 10.08
C ALA A 211 9.86 -17.27 10.53
N SER A 212 10.39 -16.78 11.66
CA SER A 212 10.09 -15.45 12.23
C SER A 212 10.39 -14.29 11.27
N PHE A 213 11.50 -14.35 10.53
CA PHE A 213 11.91 -13.29 9.61
C PHE A 213 10.95 -13.11 8.43
N TYR A 214 10.28 -14.19 7.99
CA TYR A 214 9.31 -14.16 6.88
C TYR A 214 7.84 -14.07 7.35
N THR A 215 7.55 -14.35 8.63
CA THR A 215 6.18 -14.47 9.16
C THR A 215 5.90 -13.66 10.43
N SER A 216 6.66 -12.58 10.66
CA SER A 216 6.36 -11.64 11.74
C SER A 216 4.91 -11.15 11.66
N LYS A 217 4.26 -10.94 12.82
CA LYS A 217 2.86 -10.49 12.93
C LYS A 217 2.64 -9.19 12.15
N PHE A 218 3.60 -8.27 12.21
CA PHE A 218 3.57 -7.02 11.45
C PHE A 218 3.62 -7.27 9.94
N THR A 219 4.39 -8.25 9.50
CA THR A 219 4.43 -8.65 8.09
C THR A 219 3.08 -9.14 7.62
N ILE A 220 2.41 -9.99 8.41
CA ILE A 220 1.07 -10.49 8.08
C ILE A 220 0.04 -9.36 8.04
N LEU A 221 0.10 -8.39 8.95
CA LEU A 221 -0.82 -7.23 8.95
C LEU A 221 -0.64 -6.34 7.71
N VAL A 222 0.60 -6.02 7.35
CA VAL A 222 0.89 -5.22 6.15
C VAL A 222 0.55 -6.00 4.88
N GLU A 223 0.94 -7.27 4.81
CA GLU A 223 0.64 -8.13 3.65
C GLU A 223 -0.86 -8.37 3.50
N SER A 224 -1.64 -8.53 4.57
CA SER A 224 -3.09 -8.70 4.45
C SER A 224 -3.83 -7.42 4.04
N GLY A 225 -3.16 -6.28 4.05
CA GLY A 225 -3.78 -4.98 3.77
C GLY A 225 -4.71 -4.51 4.89
N ALA A 226 -4.57 -5.06 6.10
CA ALA A 226 -5.44 -4.76 7.24
C ALA A 226 -5.47 -3.27 7.62
N PHE A 227 -4.41 -2.51 7.33
CA PHE A 227 -4.39 -1.07 7.58
C PHE A 227 -5.46 -0.32 6.80
N ALA A 228 -5.57 -0.59 5.49
CA ALA A 228 -6.62 0.01 4.65
C ALA A 228 -8.03 -0.43 5.07
N THR A 229 -8.18 -1.68 5.52
CA THR A 229 -9.50 -2.20 5.95
C THR A 229 -9.95 -1.55 7.26
N LEU A 230 -9.05 -1.41 8.23
CA LEU A 230 -9.32 -0.72 9.49
C LEU A 230 -9.70 0.74 9.24
N TRP A 231 -8.97 1.45 8.36
CA TRP A 231 -9.30 2.82 7.99
C TRP A 231 -10.69 2.92 7.37
N GLY A 232 -11.02 2.01 6.44
CA GLY A 232 -12.34 1.95 5.81
C GLY A 232 -13.48 1.65 6.79
N ILE A 233 -13.25 0.78 7.79
CA ILE A 233 -14.23 0.48 8.83
C ILE A 233 -14.47 1.72 9.71
N VAL A 234 -13.41 2.43 10.11
CA VAL A 234 -13.55 3.68 10.90
C VAL A 234 -14.33 4.73 10.13
N TYR A 235 -14.01 4.93 8.85
CA TYR A 235 -14.78 5.81 7.98
C TYR A 235 -16.26 5.40 7.93
N LEU A 236 -16.56 4.14 7.64
CA LEU A 236 -17.94 3.66 7.51
C LEU A 236 -18.72 3.77 8.83
N ALA A 237 -18.07 3.52 9.97
CA ALA A 237 -18.66 3.70 11.30
C ALA A 237 -19.02 5.17 11.56
N THR A 238 -18.12 6.10 11.25
CA THR A 238 -18.41 7.55 11.40
C THR A 238 -19.49 8.04 10.42
N ALA A 239 -19.53 7.48 9.21
CA ALA A 239 -20.55 7.79 8.22
C ALA A 239 -21.94 7.26 8.63
N ALA A 240 -22.01 6.05 9.20
CA ALA A 240 -23.26 5.48 9.72
C ALA A 240 -23.86 6.31 10.86
N GLN A 241 -23.01 6.93 11.68
CA GLN A 241 -23.42 7.84 12.76
C GLN A 241 -23.72 9.26 12.27
N LYS A 242 -23.53 9.56 10.98
CA LYS A 242 -23.62 10.91 10.39
C LYS A 242 -22.78 11.93 11.16
N HIS A 243 -21.64 11.49 11.70
CA HIS A 243 -20.76 12.33 12.50
C HIS A 243 -19.87 13.18 11.60
N TRP A 244 -19.60 14.43 11.99
CA TRP A 244 -18.81 15.39 11.21
C TRP A 244 -17.38 14.90 10.89
N THR A 245 -16.84 14.01 11.73
CA THR A 245 -15.51 13.40 11.52
C THR A 245 -15.42 12.52 10.27
N GLN A 246 -16.53 12.14 9.65
CA GLN A 246 -16.52 11.32 8.43
C GLN A 246 -15.68 11.96 7.32
N ASN A 247 -15.70 13.30 7.19
CA ASN A 247 -14.96 14.02 6.16
C ASN A 247 -13.44 13.92 6.37
N VAL A 248 -13.00 13.90 7.63
CA VAL A 248 -11.58 13.72 8.01
C VAL A 248 -11.04 12.39 7.50
N PHE A 249 -11.84 11.32 7.62
CA PHE A 249 -11.42 9.97 7.22
C PHE A 249 -11.64 9.68 5.73
N LEU A 250 -12.67 10.28 5.13
CA LEU A 250 -13.02 10.11 3.71
C LEU A 250 -11.92 10.65 2.79
N GLN A 251 -11.44 11.85 3.06
CA GLN A 251 -10.53 12.55 2.17
C GLN A 251 -9.18 11.82 1.94
N PRO A 252 -8.52 11.24 2.97
CA PRO A 252 -7.31 10.44 2.80
C PRO A 252 -7.56 8.97 2.42
N TYR A 253 -8.80 8.47 2.49
CA TYR A 253 -9.13 7.04 2.36
C TYR A 253 -8.46 6.35 1.17
N TYR A 254 -8.56 6.97 -0.01
CA TYR A 254 -8.02 6.43 -1.26
C TYR A 254 -6.49 6.39 -1.28
N TYR A 255 -5.84 7.38 -0.67
CA TYR A 255 -4.39 7.41 -0.52
C TYR A 255 -3.93 6.32 0.46
N VAL A 256 -4.67 6.09 1.55
CA VAL A 256 -4.38 5.02 2.50
C VAL A 256 -4.46 3.63 1.84
N ILE A 257 -5.46 3.41 0.99
CA ILE A 257 -5.53 2.20 0.16
C ILE A 257 -4.28 2.09 -0.73
N ALA A 258 -3.96 3.16 -1.46
CA ALA A 258 -2.82 3.18 -2.39
C ALA A 258 -1.47 2.95 -1.67
N ILE A 259 -1.26 3.58 -0.50
CA ILE A 259 -0.08 3.37 0.37
C ILE A 259 0.04 1.90 0.75
N THR A 260 -1.07 1.31 1.20
CA THR A 260 -1.12 -0.11 1.58
C THR A 260 -0.74 -1.00 0.39
N ARG A 261 -1.26 -0.70 -0.80
CA ARG A 261 -0.92 -1.45 -2.02
C ARG A 261 0.55 -1.27 -2.42
N MET A 262 1.08 -0.06 -2.33
CA MET A 262 2.48 0.23 -2.64
C MET A 262 3.43 -0.46 -1.66
N LEU A 263 3.10 -0.54 -0.37
CA LEU A 263 3.90 -1.27 0.63
C LEU A 263 4.01 -2.77 0.28
N ILE A 264 2.88 -3.37 -0.12
CA ILE A 264 2.84 -4.77 -0.56
C ILE A 264 3.73 -4.95 -1.81
N VAL A 265 3.59 -4.06 -2.79
CA VAL A 265 4.41 -4.08 -4.01
C VAL A 265 5.89 -3.90 -3.71
N LEU A 266 6.26 -2.98 -2.82
CA LEU A 266 7.64 -2.74 -2.42
C LEU A 266 8.25 -4.00 -1.80
N ARG A 267 7.50 -4.70 -0.96
CA ARG A 267 7.95 -5.98 -0.39
C ARG A 267 8.07 -7.09 -1.42
N MET A 268 7.16 -7.14 -2.39
CA MET A 268 7.28 -8.04 -3.55
C MET A 268 8.55 -7.74 -4.34
N ALA A 269 8.84 -6.46 -4.59
CA ALA A 269 10.06 -6.04 -5.27
C ALA A 269 11.34 -6.37 -4.47
N GLN A 270 11.26 -6.38 -3.13
CA GLN A 270 12.38 -6.75 -2.26
C GLN A 270 12.59 -8.27 -2.10
N ASN A 271 11.79 -9.12 -2.74
CA ASN A 271 11.72 -10.58 -2.50
C ASN A 271 11.41 -10.94 -1.03
N ARG A 272 10.75 -10.04 -0.31
CA ARG A 272 10.35 -10.23 1.09
C ARG A 272 8.86 -10.55 1.23
N ALA A 273 8.13 -10.58 0.11
CA ALA A 273 6.72 -10.95 0.07
C ALA A 273 6.51 -12.38 -0.44
N TRP A 274 5.36 -12.94 -0.10
CA TRP A 274 4.90 -14.24 -0.58
C TRP A 274 4.56 -14.18 -2.08
N CYS A 275 5.49 -14.62 -2.92
CA CYS A 275 5.28 -14.78 -4.37
C CYS A 275 5.04 -16.24 -4.75
N LYS A 276 4.66 -16.50 -6.01
CA LYS A 276 4.41 -17.86 -6.53
C LYS A 276 5.58 -18.80 -6.23
N ASP A 277 6.81 -18.32 -6.39
CA ASP A 277 8.03 -19.11 -6.21
C ASP A 277 8.18 -19.52 -4.74
N THR A 278 7.99 -18.58 -3.80
CA THR A 278 8.01 -18.87 -2.36
C THR A 278 6.87 -19.82 -1.96
N VAL A 279 5.65 -19.63 -2.48
CA VAL A 279 4.51 -20.50 -2.18
C VAL A 279 4.75 -21.92 -2.71
N THR A 280 5.37 -22.04 -3.88
CA THR A 280 5.70 -23.34 -4.49
C THR A 280 6.82 -24.03 -3.71
N ALA A 281 7.88 -23.31 -3.35
CA ALA A 281 8.98 -23.80 -2.51
C ALA A 281 8.50 -24.32 -1.15
N VAL A 282 7.63 -23.55 -0.47
CA VAL A 282 7.05 -23.96 0.82
C VAL A 282 6.12 -25.16 0.69
N ASN A 283 5.32 -25.25 -0.38
CA ASN A 283 4.47 -26.43 -0.60
C ASN A 283 5.28 -27.68 -0.97
N ALA A 284 6.42 -27.52 -1.66
CA ALA A 284 7.32 -28.60 -2.01
C ALA A 284 8.18 -29.08 -0.83
N GLY A 285 8.19 -28.35 0.30
CA GLY A 285 9.08 -28.63 1.44
C GLY A 285 10.55 -28.25 1.17
N VAL A 286 10.84 -27.67 0.01
CA VAL A 286 12.17 -27.27 -0.46
C VAL A 286 12.29 -25.76 -0.31
N MET A 287 12.37 -25.27 0.94
CA MET A 287 13.00 -23.97 1.17
C MET A 287 14.50 -24.22 1.27
N ASP A 288 15.08 -24.70 0.17
CA ASP A 288 16.51 -24.96 0.10
C ASP A 288 17.28 -23.64 0.21
N TRP A 289 18.39 -23.74 0.89
CA TRP A 289 19.34 -22.74 1.37
C TRP A 289 19.90 -21.76 0.30
N GLU A 290 19.52 -21.88 -0.98
CA GLU A 290 19.99 -21.05 -2.10
C GLU A 290 19.58 -19.57 -2.04
N VAL A 291 18.49 -19.22 -1.35
CA VAL A 291 18.08 -17.80 -1.28
C VAL A 291 18.98 -16.99 -0.32
N SER A 292 19.72 -17.65 0.58
CA SER A 292 20.64 -16.99 1.51
C SER A 292 22.01 -16.69 0.89
N SER A 293 22.45 -17.46 -0.10
CA SER A 293 23.76 -17.23 -0.76
C SER A 293 23.76 -15.98 -1.65
N ALA A 294 22.59 -15.49 -2.08
CA ALA A 294 22.48 -14.22 -2.79
C ALA A 294 22.65 -12.97 -1.90
N HIS A 295 22.78 -13.13 -0.58
CA HIS A 295 23.01 -12.03 0.39
C HIS A 295 24.24 -12.22 1.29
N SER A 296 24.90 -13.38 1.26
CA SER A 296 26.22 -13.50 1.87
C SER A 296 27.26 -12.88 0.94
N ILE A 297 27.96 -11.86 1.42
CA ILE A 297 29.24 -11.43 0.84
C ILE A 297 30.06 -12.71 0.62
N PRO A 298 30.57 -12.99 -0.60
CA PRO A 298 31.45 -14.13 -0.77
C PRO A 298 32.64 -13.90 0.17
N LEU A 299 32.73 -14.75 1.20
CA LEU A 299 33.97 -14.88 1.95
C LEU A 299 35.00 -15.28 0.89
N SER A 300 35.90 -14.35 0.58
CA SER A 300 37.09 -14.65 -0.21
C SER A 300 37.85 -15.69 0.60
N ILE A 301 37.62 -16.95 0.27
CA ILE A 301 38.51 -18.03 0.66
C ILE A 301 39.80 -17.67 -0.09
N ALA A 302 40.75 -17.10 0.65
CA ALA A 302 42.10 -16.92 0.16
C ALA A 302 42.56 -18.26 -0.42
N PRO A 303 43.20 -18.28 -1.60
CA PRO A 303 43.76 -19.51 -2.13
C PRO A 303 44.68 -20.12 -1.07
N PRO A 304 44.76 -21.46 -0.98
CA PRO A 304 45.60 -22.12 0.02
C PRO A 304 47.01 -21.52 -0.08
N GLN A 305 47.42 -20.81 0.97
CA GLN A 305 48.80 -20.37 1.09
C GLN A 305 49.65 -21.63 1.07
N ASP A 306 50.57 -21.69 0.11
CA ASP A 306 51.54 -22.77 -0.03
C ASP A 306 52.04 -23.21 1.34
N GLU A 307 51.85 -24.50 1.63
CA GLU A 307 52.26 -25.20 2.85
C GLU A 307 53.78 -25.06 3.13
N ASN A 308 54.54 -24.55 2.16
CA ASN A 308 55.96 -24.22 2.25
C ASN A 308 56.25 -22.91 3.00
N SER A 309 55.31 -21.96 3.08
CA SER A 309 55.53 -20.68 3.78
C SER A 309 55.42 -20.82 5.30
N LEU A 310 54.60 -21.76 5.79
CA LEU A 310 54.45 -22.05 7.22
C LEU A 310 55.65 -22.81 7.81
N LYS A 311 56.39 -23.57 7.00
CA LYS A 311 57.63 -24.25 7.43
C LYS A 311 58.82 -23.31 7.60
N GLN A 312 58.82 -22.16 6.92
CA GLN A 312 59.88 -21.17 7.07
C GLN A 312 59.74 -20.30 8.33
N ILE A 313 58.54 -20.25 8.94
CA ILE A 313 58.26 -19.52 10.18
C ILE A 313 58.49 -20.42 11.43
N MET A 314 58.50 -21.74 11.26
CA MET A 314 58.72 -22.72 12.34
C MET A 314 60.15 -23.27 12.45
N SER A 315 61.14 -22.54 11.92
CA SER A 315 62.56 -22.79 12.17
C SER A 315 63.01 -21.94 13.38
N PRO A 316 63.17 -22.50 14.59
CA PRO A 316 63.70 -21.77 15.72
C PRO A 316 65.22 -21.88 15.67
N ASP A 317 65.89 -20.86 15.13
CA ASP A 317 67.30 -20.67 15.45
C ASP A 317 67.49 -19.49 16.40
N SER A 318 68.27 -19.80 17.44
CA SER A 318 68.96 -18.92 18.37
C SER A 318 68.17 -18.42 19.59
N SER A 319 68.49 -19.01 20.73
CA SER A 319 69.45 -18.41 21.69
C SER A 319 69.40 -19.27 22.99
N THR A 320 70.47 -19.61 23.69
CA THR A 320 71.63 -18.84 24.17
C THR A 320 72.63 -19.81 24.83
N THR A 321 73.91 -19.42 24.92
CA THR A 321 74.92 -19.61 26.01
C THR A 321 76.30 -19.58 25.33
N SER A 322 77.36 -18.82 25.65
CA SER A 322 77.89 -17.99 26.74
C SER A 322 78.92 -17.03 26.04
N ALA A 323 79.52 -15.96 26.56
CA ALA A 323 80.03 -15.67 27.89
C ALA A 323 80.43 -14.18 28.00
N HIS A 324 80.47 -13.70 29.24
CA HIS A 324 81.10 -12.46 29.69
C HIS A 324 82.64 -12.62 29.82
N THR A 325 83.34 -11.48 29.79
CA THR A 325 84.65 -11.11 30.43
C THR A 325 85.97 -11.60 29.82
N LEU A 326 86.81 -10.67 29.31
CA LEU A 326 88.02 -10.14 29.99
C LEU A 326 88.86 -9.21 29.07
N ASN A 327 89.33 -8.12 29.67
CA ASN A 327 90.30 -7.08 29.25
C ASN A 327 89.85 -5.93 28.36
#